data_AF-A0A4Q6GQX2-F1
#
_entry.id   AF-A0A4Q6GQX2-F1
#
_cell.length_a   1.000
_cell.length_b   1.000
_cell.length_c   1.000
_cell.angle_alpha   90.00
_cell.angle_beta   90.00
_cell.angle_gamma   90.00
#
_symmetry.space_group_name_H-M   'P 1'
#
loop_
_entity.id
_entity.type
_entity.pdbx_description
1 polymer ?
#
loop_
_entity_poly.entity_id
_entity_poly.type
_entity_poly.pdbx_seq_one_letter_code
_entity_poly.pdbx_strand_id
1 'polypeptide(L)'
;MTQASTPPNPAQLDSLDAIADCLADAFEEGDGAAIAAAMKAVAQAPGLGALAAAVGMPRDALHSALMADEFNLDLTLEIMKVVDLHMSGKS
;
A
#
# COMPACT_ATOMS: atom_id res chain seq x y z
N MET A 1 18.56 -11.25 -10.44
CA MET A 1 17.53 -11.70 -11.41
C MET A 1 16.40 -10.70 -11.29
N THR A 2 16.21 -9.84 -12.29
CA THR A 2 15.16 -8.81 -12.29
C THR A 2 13.82 -9.52 -12.52
N GLN A 3 13.11 -9.86 -11.44
CA GLN A 3 11.73 -10.31 -11.56
C GLN A 3 10.95 -9.16 -12.20
N ALA A 4 10.28 -9.44 -13.31
CA ALA A 4 9.37 -8.48 -13.91
C ALA A 4 8.33 -8.12 -12.85
N SER A 5 8.36 -6.88 -12.36
CA SER A 5 7.39 -6.34 -11.41
C SER A 5 6.01 -6.45 -12.07
N THR A 6 5.35 -7.58 -11.80
CA THR A 6 3.97 -7.77 -12.23
C THR A 6 3.19 -6.64 -11.59
N PRO A 7 2.45 -5.83 -12.38
CA PRO A 7 1.69 -4.75 -11.81
C PRO A 7 0.77 -5.34 -10.74
N PRO A 8 0.80 -4.80 -9.51
CA PRO A 8 0.06 -5.39 -8.41
C PRO A 8 -1.42 -5.44 -8.75
N ASN A 9 -2.01 -6.63 -8.62
CA ASN A 9 -3.38 -6.85 -9.01
C ASN A 9 -4.31 -6.41 -7.87
N PRO A 10 -5.09 -5.33 -8.02
CA PRO A 10 -5.93 -4.81 -6.95
C PRO A 10 -6.96 -5.83 -6.45
N ALA A 11 -7.38 -6.77 -7.30
CA ALA A 11 -8.33 -7.82 -6.91
C ALA A 11 -7.77 -8.81 -5.87
N GLN A 12 -6.44 -8.94 -5.78
CA GLN A 12 -5.77 -9.81 -4.79
C GLN A 12 -5.48 -9.09 -3.48
N LEU A 13 -5.74 -7.78 -3.41
CA LEU A 13 -5.51 -6.93 -2.25
C LEU A 13 -6.79 -6.83 -1.41
N ASP A 14 -7.42 -7.97 -1.10
CA ASP A 14 -8.69 -8.01 -0.37
C ASP A 14 -8.55 -7.79 1.14
N SER A 15 -7.33 -7.91 1.66
CA SER A 15 -7.01 -7.87 3.09
C SER A 15 -5.85 -6.91 3.37
N LEU A 16 -5.76 -6.40 4.61
CA LEU A 16 -4.62 -5.57 5.04
C LEU A 16 -3.28 -6.28 4.85
N ASP A 17 -3.30 -7.59 5.05
CA ASP A 17 -2.17 -8.50 4.91
C ASP A 17 -1.59 -8.49 3.48
N ALA A 18 -2.44 -8.71 2.49
CA ALA A 18 -2.06 -8.67 1.07
C ALA A 18 -1.60 -7.27 0.64
N ILE A 19 -2.22 -6.21 1.18
CA ILE A 19 -1.81 -4.83 0.94
C ILE A 19 -0.42 -4.56 1.53
N ALA A 20 -0.17 -5.03 2.75
CA ALA A 20 1.10 -4.86 3.43
C ALA A 20 2.24 -5.59 2.71
N ASP A 21 2.02 -6.83 2.30
CA ASP A 21 2.99 -7.61 1.51
C ASP A 21 3.31 -6.89 0.18
N CYS A 22 2.28 -6.43 -0.53
CA CYS A 22 2.45 -5.70 -1.80
C CYS A 22 3.24 -4.39 -1.65
N LEU A 23 2.96 -3.61 -0.59
CA LEU A 23 3.65 -2.35 -0.35
C LEU A 23 5.09 -2.59 0.14
N ALA A 24 5.30 -3.61 0.98
CA ALA A 24 6.63 -3.99 1.45
C ALA A 24 7.54 -4.38 0.28
N ASP A 25 7.07 -5.23 -0.63
CA ASP A 25 7.81 -5.61 -1.84
C ASP A 25 8.21 -4.37 -2.68
N ALA A 26 7.27 -3.44 -2.87
CA ALA A 26 7.52 -2.21 -3.64
C ALA A 26 8.53 -1.28 -2.93
N PHE A 27 8.48 -1.18 -1.60
CA PHE A 27 9.44 -0.41 -0.82
C PHE A 27 10.83 -1.06 -0.78
N GLU A 28 10.92 -2.39 -0.73
CA GLU A 28 12.19 -3.13 -0.81
C GLU A 28 12.88 -2.95 -2.17
N GLU A 29 12.10 -2.91 -3.25
CA GLU A 29 12.61 -2.64 -4.60
C GLU A 29 13.17 -1.21 -4.72
N GLY A 30 12.57 -0.26 -4.00
CA GLY A 30 13.06 1.13 -3.89
C GLY A 30 12.89 1.97 -5.15
N ASP A 31 12.15 1.46 -6.15
CA ASP A 31 11.83 2.18 -7.38
C ASP A 31 10.55 3.01 -7.22
N GLY A 32 10.63 4.31 -7.51
CA GLY A 32 9.50 5.22 -7.40
C GLY A 32 8.33 4.83 -8.30
N ALA A 33 8.59 4.23 -9.46
CA ALA A 33 7.52 3.76 -10.35
C ALA A 33 6.80 2.53 -9.79
N ALA A 34 7.55 1.58 -9.19
CA ALA A 34 6.98 0.43 -8.51
C ALA A 34 6.13 0.83 -7.30
N ILE A 35 6.63 1.76 -6.48
CA ILE A 35 5.88 2.30 -5.32
C ILE A 35 4.58 2.98 -5.79
N ALA A 36 4.64 3.86 -6.79
CA ALA A 36 3.45 4.51 -7.33
C ALA A 36 2.45 3.51 -7.92
N ALA A 37 2.91 2.44 -8.57
CA ALA A 37 2.05 1.38 -9.07
C ALA A 37 1.36 0.59 -7.95
N ALA A 38 2.11 0.25 -6.89
CA ALA A 38 1.56 -0.40 -5.70
C ALA A 38 0.51 0.48 -5.01
N MET A 39 0.79 1.78 -4.84
CA MET A 39 -0.17 2.71 -4.27
C MET A 39 -1.47 2.82 -5.09
N LYS A 40 -1.37 2.85 -6.42
CA LYS A 40 -2.54 2.85 -7.32
C LYS A 40 -3.33 1.55 -7.29
N ALA A 41 -2.67 0.41 -7.09
CA ALA A 41 -3.34 -0.87 -6.89
C ALA A 41 -4.06 -0.91 -5.54
N VAL A 42 -3.41 -0.47 -4.46
CA VAL A 42 -4.01 -0.38 -3.12
C VAL A 42 -5.23 0.54 -3.12
N ALA A 43 -5.18 1.66 -3.83
CA ALA A 43 -6.34 2.54 -3.99
C ALA A 43 -7.55 1.83 -4.62
N GLN A 44 -7.33 0.93 -5.58
CA GLN A 44 -8.41 0.17 -6.23
C GLN A 44 -8.78 -1.12 -5.48
N ALA A 45 -8.09 -1.41 -4.38
CA ALA A 45 -8.21 -2.67 -3.66
C ALA A 45 -9.51 -2.76 -2.85
N PRO A 46 -10.11 -3.97 -2.74
CA PRO A 46 -11.19 -4.21 -1.80
C PRO A 46 -10.77 -3.97 -0.35
N GLY A 47 -9.51 -4.30 -0.01
CA GLY A 47 -8.93 -4.18 1.32
C GLY A 47 -8.58 -2.74 1.74
N LEU A 48 -8.76 -1.73 0.87
CA LEU A 48 -8.42 -0.33 1.17
C LEU A 48 -9.05 0.17 2.48
N GLY A 49 -10.27 -0.29 2.80
CA GLY A 49 -10.94 0.08 4.04
C GLY A 49 -10.20 -0.36 5.29
N ALA A 50 -9.55 -1.54 5.26
CA ALA A 50 -8.76 -2.04 6.38
C ALA A 50 -7.47 -1.22 6.56
N LEU A 51 -6.81 -0.85 5.46
CA LEU A 51 -5.65 0.04 5.50
C LEU A 51 -6.04 1.42 6.03
N ALA A 52 -7.13 2.00 5.51
CA ALA A 52 -7.62 3.30 5.96
C ALA A 52 -7.91 3.33 7.47
N ALA A 53 -8.55 2.27 7.98
CA ALA A 53 -8.79 2.11 9.42
C ALA A 53 -7.49 2.00 10.23
N ALA A 54 -6.49 1.29 9.73
CA ALA A 54 -5.19 1.13 10.40
C ALA A 54 -4.36 2.43 10.40
N VAL A 55 -4.43 3.21 9.32
CA VAL A 55 -3.79 4.53 9.19
C VAL A 55 -4.60 5.61 9.93
N GLY A 56 -5.81 5.32 10.39
CA GLY A 56 -6.68 6.29 11.07
C GLY A 56 -7.26 7.37 10.14
N MET A 57 -7.34 7.09 8.83
CA MET A 57 -7.87 8.00 7.82
C MET A 57 -9.18 7.46 7.23
N PRO A 58 -10.14 8.32 6.83
CA PRO A 58 -11.29 7.87 6.07
C PRO A 58 -10.89 7.25 4.71
N ARG A 59 -11.55 6.14 4.34
CA ARG A 59 -11.30 5.40 3.09
C ARG A 59 -11.30 6.29 1.85
N ASP A 60 -12.25 7.23 1.76
CA ASP A 60 -12.39 8.13 0.62
C ASP A 60 -11.21 9.10 0.49
N ALA A 61 -10.74 9.65 1.62
CA ALA A 61 -9.56 10.51 1.65
C ALA A 61 -8.29 9.74 1.26
N LEU A 62 -8.12 8.52 1.78
CA LEU A 62 -6.99 7.67 1.41
C LEU A 62 -7.04 7.30 -0.08
N HIS A 63 -8.22 6.92 -0.59
CA HIS A 63 -8.42 6.65 -2.01
C HIS A 63 -8.02 7.84 -2.87
N SER A 64 -8.53 9.04 -2.53
CA SER A 64 -8.24 10.27 -3.27
C SER A 64 -6.75 10.60 -3.24
N ALA A 65 -6.09 10.51 -2.08
CA ALA A 65 -4.67 10.80 -1.94
C ALA A 65 -3.81 9.86 -2.82
N LEU A 66 -4.11 8.56 -2.82
CA LEU A 66 -3.39 7.57 -3.61
C LEU A 66 -3.65 7.72 -5.12
N MET A 67 -4.87 8.09 -5.51
CA MET A 67 -5.24 8.30 -6.93
C MET A 67 -4.69 9.60 -7.49
N ALA A 68 -4.63 10.66 -6.68
CA ALA A 68 -4.13 11.96 -7.08
C ALA A 68 -2.60 12.02 -7.13
N ASP A 69 -1.90 10.96 -6.70
CA ASP A 69 -0.43 10.99 -6.48
C ASP A 69 -0.02 12.12 -5.50
N GLU A 70 -0.97 12.59 -4.68
CA GLU A 70 -0.81 13.68 -3.71
C GLU A 70 -0.55 13.15 -2.28
N PHE A 71 -0.02 11.93 -2.16
CA PHE A 71 0.44 11.42 -0.88
C PHE A 71 1.74 12.14 -0.50
N ASN A 72 1.72 12.83 0.64
CA ASN A 72 2.92 13.45 1.20
C ASN A 72 3.79 12.38 1.90
N LEU A 73 5.02 12.78 2.24
CA LEU A 73 5.95 11.91 2.96
C LEU A 73 5.37 11.42 4.28
N ASP A 74 4.58 12.24 4.98
CA ASP A 74 3.91 11.85 6.23
C ASP A 74 2.97 10.66 6.04
N LEU A 75 2.12 10.69 5.00
CA LEU A 75 1.20 9.60 4.66
C LEU A 75 1.96 8.33 4.25
N THR A 76 3.03 8.47 3.46
CA THR A 76 3.90 7.34 3.12
C THR A 76 4.53 6.71 4.37
N LEU A 77 4.99 7.52 5.32
CA LEU A 77 5.57 7.04 6.58
C LEU A 77 4.53 6.38 7.49
N GLU A 78 3.31 6.91 7.57
CA GLU A 78 2.19 6.28 8.28
C GLU A 78 1.86 4.90 7.70
N ILE A 79 1.76 4.80 6.37
CA ILE A 79 1.53 3.53 5.68
C ILE A 79 2.67 2.56 5.97
N MET A 80 3.93 2.98 5.86
CA MET A 80 5.09 2.15 6.21
C MET A 80 5.01 1.64 7.66
N LYS A 81 4.67 2.49 8.62
CA LYS A 81 4.51 2.08 10.03
C LYS A 81 3.43 1.03 10.19
N VAL A 82 2.27 1.22 9.56
CA VAL A 82 1.17 0.24 9.63
C VAL A 82 1.61 -1.10 9.04
N VAL A 83 2.29 -1.07 7.90
CA VAL A 83 2.84 -2.26 7.24
C VAL A 83 3.86 -2.96 8.14
N ASP A 84 4.83 -2.23 8.70
CA ASP A 84 5.85 -2.76 9.60
C ASP A 84 5.26 -3.38 10.87
N LEU A 85 4.29 -2.71 11.50
CA LEU A 85 3.56 -3.21 12.66
C LEU A 85 2.76 -4.47 12.34
N HIS A 86 2.13 -4.51 11.16
CA HIS A 86 1.36 -5.66 10.71
C HIS A 86 2.28 -6.87 10.42
N MET A 87 3.45 -6.62 9.83
CA MET A 87 4.47 -7.65 9.56
C MET A 87 5.12 -8.17 10.84
N SER A 88 5.47 -7.29 11.79
CA SER A 88 6.03 -7.70 13.09
C SER A 88 5.06 -8.55 13.93
N GLY A 89 3.74 -8.33 13.77
CA GLY A 89 2.71 -9.09 14.47
C GLY A 89 2.50 -10.52 13.97
N LYS A 90 3.09 -10.91 12.84
CA LYS A 90 2.98 -12.27 12.25
C LYS A 90 3.93 -13.32 12.87
N SER A 91 4.70 -12.99 13.91
CA SER A 91 5.65 -13.93 14.57
C SER A 91 5.01 -14.91 15.56
#